data_AF-A0A5C6AEH7-F1
#
_entry.id   AF-A0A5C6AEH7-F1
#
_cell.length_a   1.000
_cell.length_b   1.000
_cell.length_c   1.000
_cell.angle_alpha   90.00
_cell.angle_beta   90.00
_cell.angle_gamma   90.00
#
_symmetry.space_group_name_H-M   'P 1'
#
loop_
_entity.id
_entity.type
_entity.pdbx_description
1 polymer ?
#
loop_
_entity_poly.entity_id
_entity_poly.type
_entity_poly.pdbx_seq_one_letter_code
_entity_poly.pdbx_strand_id
1 'polypeptide(L)'
;MTLVCPAMIALYIDEPVEYRLAAAGVFAFAIGVLYPRYFRSAVRRGIQKRIVEANGSEGPYELRYVIDGEGIEVEQEAFVLRFPWAKLVETLQEERSIDLAFEKGGFVRIANRAFVSDAQRQEFLALVTDSSKTV
;
A
#
# COMPACT_ATOMS: atom_id res chain seq x y z
N MET A 1 3.12 23.17 -5.53
CA MET A 1 1.66 22.95 -5.63
C MET A 1 1.01 23.94 -4.69
N THR A 2 0.53 25.07 -5.22
CA THR A 2 -0.12 26.13 -4.44
C THR A 2 -1.46 25.60 -3.95
N LEU A 3 -1.54 25.29 -2.65
CA LEU A 3 -2.79 24.96 -1.98
C LEU A 3 -3.63 26.24 -1.90
N VAL A 4 -4.45 26.47 -2.93
CA VAL A 4 -5.46 27.53 -2.87
C VAL A 4 -6.52 27.06 -1.88
N CYS A 5 -6.48 27.65 -0.68
CA CYS A 5 -7.43 27.36 0.39
C CYS A 5 -8.85 27.70 -0.09
N PRO A 6 -9.87 26.86 0.15
CA PRO A 6 -11.26 27.18 -0.21
C PRO A 6 -11.72 28.55 0.34
N ALA A 7 -11.18 28.98 1.47
CA ALA A 7 -11.41 30.31 2.05
C ALA A 7 -10.92 31.46 1.16
N MET A 8 -9.81 31.27 0.41
CA MET A 8 -9.31 32.27 -0.55
C MET A 8 -10.20 32.38 -1.78
N ILE A 9 -10.78 31.25 -2.24
CA ILE A 9 -11.74 31.24 -3.36
C ILE A 9 -13.02 31.97 -2.93
N ALA A 10 -13.49 31.72 -1.70
CA ALA A 10 -14.61 32.45 -1.15
C ALA A 10 -14.32 33.95 -1.08
N LEU A 11 -13.10 34.40 -0.75
CA LEU A 11 -12.74 35.81 -0.68
C LEU A 11 -12.64 36.53 -2.05
N TYR A 12 -12.42 35.79 -3.14
CA TYR A 12 -12.22 36.36 -4.49
C TYR A 12 -13.50 36.53 -5.32
N ILE A 13 -14.64 36.02 -4.82
CA ILE A 13 -15.92 36.04 -5.52
C ILE A 13 -16.78 37.16 -4.92
N ASP A 14 -17.12 38.16 -5.73
CA ASP A 14 -17.93 39.35 -5.37
C ASP A 14 -19.45 39.09 -5.43
N GLU A 15 -19.85 37.82 -5.37
CA GLU A 15 -21.24 37.35 -5.39
C GLU A 15 -21.82 37.25 -3.98
N PRO A 16 -23.16 37.11 -3.82
CA PRO A 16 -23.79 36.92 -2.53
C PRO A 16 -23.17 35.77 -1.72
N VAL A 17 -23.19 35.90 -0.39
CA VAL A 17 -22.57 34.96 0.56
C VAL A 17 -22.99 33.51 0.31
N GLU A 18 -24.23 33.28 -0.13
CA GLU A 18 -24.76 31.95 -0.47
C GLU A 18 -23.99 31.29 -1.64
N TYR A 19 -23.70 32.05 -2.70
CA TYR A 19 -22.92 31.56 -3.85
C TYR A 19 -21.46 31.28 -3.47
N ARG A 20 -20.89 32.13 -2.60
CA ARG A 20 -19.51 31.96 -2.10
C ARG A 20 -19.38 30.67 -1.27
N LEU A 21 -20.35 30.39 -0.41
CA LEU A 21 -20.40 29.18 0.39
C LEU A 21 -20.64 27.92 -0.47
N ALA A 22 -21.54 28.01 -1.45
CA ALA A 22 -21.78 26.91 -2.39
C ALA A 22 -20.53 26.57 -3.20
N ALA A 23 -19.84 27.58 -3.75
CA ALA A 23 -18.60 27.39 -4.51
C ALA A 23 -17.47 26.80 -3.65
N ALA A 24 -17.29 27.29 -2.42
CA ALA A 24 -16.31 26.75 -1.47
C ALA A 24 -16.62 25.30 -1.09
N GLY A 25 -17.90 24.96 -0.88
CA GLY A 25 -18.35 23.61 -0.59
C GLY A 25 -18.08 22.63 -1.74
N VAL A 26 -18.38 23.03 -2.98
CA VAL A 26 -18.08 22.23 -4.18
C VAL A 26 -16.58 22.00 -4.32
N PHE A 27 -15.76 23.04 -4.09
CA PHE A 27 -14.31 22.92 -4.18
C PHE A 27 -13.72 22.02 -3.09
N ALA A 28 -14.20 22.16 -1.85
CA ALA A 28 -13.79 21.29 -0.74
C ALA A 28 -14.17 19.83 -1.00
N PHE A 29 -15.37 19.59 -1.53
CA PHE A 29 -15.81 18.25 -1.93
C PHE A 29 -14.94 17.68 -3.05
N ALA A 30 -14.67 18.46 -4.09
CA ALA A 30 -13.80 18.05 -5.19
C ALA A 30 -12.39 17.68 -4.70
N ILE A 31 -11.77 18.50 -3.84
CA ILE A 31 -10.48 18.17 -3.22
C ILE A 31 -10.59 16.89 -2.39
N GLY A 32 -11.60 16.77 -1.53
CA GLY A 32 -11.80 15.59 -0.68
C GLY A 32 -11.90 14.28 -1.47
N VAL A 33 -12.49 14.32 -2.67
CA VAL A 33 -12.66 13.15 -3.55
C VAL A 33 -11.43 12.90 -4.44
N LEU A 34 -10.83 13.96 -4.98
CA LEU A 34 -9.71 13.85 -5.94
C LEU A 34 -8.37 13.61 -5.26
N TYR A 35 -8.15 14.21 -4.08
CA TYR A 35 -6.88 14.13 -3.36
C TYR A 35 -6.46 12.70 -3.01
N PRO A 36 -7.34 11.81 -2.47
CA PRO A 36 -6.95 10.44 -2.15
C PRO A 36 -6.50 9.66 -3.39
N ARG A 37 -7.16 9.86 -4.53
CA ARG A 37 -6.78 9.23 -5.81
C ARG A 37 -5.43 9.74 -6.31
N TYR A 38 -5.23 11.05 -6.31
CA TYR A 38 -3.98 11.66 -6.77
C TYR A 38 -2.80 11.28 -5.87
N PHE A 39 -2.98 11.35 -4.56
CA PHE A 39 -1.96 11.01 -3.58
C PHE A 39 -1.53 9.55 -3.71
N ARG A 40 -2.47 8.60 -3.79
CA ARG A 40 -2.16 7.18 -4.00
C ARG A 40 -1.36 6.94 -5.29
N SER A 41 -1.73 7.61 -6.38
CA SER A 41 -1.03 7.48 -7.66
C SER A 41 0.38 8.07 -7.63
N ALA A 42 0.53 9.26 -7.04
CA ALA A 42 1.82 9.95 -6.92
C ALA A 42 2.80 9.17 -6.02
N VAL A 43 2.31 8.68 -4.87
CA VAL A 43 3.11 7.85 -3.94
C VAL A 43 3.54 6.57 -4.64
N ARG A 44 2.64 5.88 -5.33
CA ARG A 44 2.96 4.65 -6.08
C ARG A 44 4.06 4.87 -7.11
N ARG A 45 3.96 5.95 -7.91
CA ARG A 45 4.99 6.30 -8.91
C ARG A 45 6.32 6.66 -8.25
N GLY A 46 6.30 7.40 -7.14
CA GLY A 46 7.51 7.76 -6.40
C GLY A 46 8.21 6.54 -5.82
N ILE A 47 7.45 5.61 -5.23
CA ILE A 47 7.98 4.35 -4.71
C ILE A 47 8.57 3.51 -5.86
N GLN A 48 7.84 3.34 -6.96
CA GLN A 48 8.35 2.62 -8.13
C GLN A 48 9.66 3.21 -8.64
N LYS A 49 9.74 4.53 -8.80
CA LYS A 49 10.95 5.21 -9.25
C LYS A 49 12.13 4.96 -8.30
N ARG A 50 11.90 5.04 -6.99
CA ARG A 50 12.95 4.77 -5.99
C ARG A 50 13.42 3.32 -6.01
N ILE A 51 12.51 2.37 -6.20
CA ILE A 51 12.88 0.95 -6.29
C ILE A 51 13.71 0.71 -7.56
N VAL A 52 13.33 1.31 -8.69
CA VAL A 52 14.09 1.23 -9.95
C VAL A 52 15.46 1.89 -9.83
N GLU A 53 15.55 3.06 -9.18
CA GLU A 53 16.82 3.75 -8.91
C GLU A 53 17.73 2.94 -7.98
N ALA A 54 17.18 2.28 -6.95
CA ALA A 54 17.95 1.49 -6.00
C ALA A 54 18.48 0.17 -6.61
N ASN A 55 17.67 -0.49 -7.45
CA ASN A 55 17.96 -1.82 -7.96
C ASN A 55 18.42 -1.83 -9.44
N GLY A 56 18.53 -0.67 -10.08
CA GLY A 56 19.09 -0.50 -11.42
C GLY A 56 18.27 -1.12 -12.58
N SER A 57 17.09 -1.67 -12.34
CA SER A 57 16.23 -2.22 -13.38
C SER A 57 14.74 -2.14 -13.03
N GLU A 58 13.86 -2.14 -14.04
CA GLU A 58 12.40 -2.29 -13.86
C GLU A 58 11.97 -3.76 -13.68
N GLY A 59 12.93 -4.68 -13.63
CA GLY A 59 12.72 -6.13 -13.69
C GLY A 59 12.29 -6.76 -12.35
N PRO A 60 11.87 -8.04 -12.39
CA PRO A 60 11.46 -8.75 -11.18
C PRO A 60 12.65 -8.84 -10.22
N TYR A 61 12.52 -8.22 -9.05
CA TYR A 61 13.51 -8.34 -7.98
C TYR A 61 13.51 -9.76 -7.45
N GLU A 62 14.70 -10.36 -7.36
CA GLU A 62 14.89 -11.61 -6.66
C GLU A 62 14.73 -11.36 -5.16
N LEU A 63 13.56 -11.72 -4.66
CA LEU A 63 13.24 -11.72 -3.24
C LEU A 63 13.17 -13.18 -2.80
N ARG A 64 13.94 -13.53 -1.77
CA ARG A 64 13.86 -14.85 -1.17
C ARG A 64 12.98 -14.76 0.06
N TYR A 65 12.02 -15.66 0.14
CA TYR A 65 11.12 -15.78 1.29
C TYR A 65 11.50 -17.05 2.04
N VAL A 66 11.83 -16.92 3.31
CA VAL A 66 12.01 -18.05 4.22
C VAL A 66 10.83 -18.02 5.18
N ILE A 67 10.03 -19.08 5.16
CA ILE A 67 8.82 -19.19 5.96
C ILE A 67 9.04 -20.30 6.98
N ASP A 68 8.83 -19.97 8.24
CA ASP A 68 8.85 -20.92 9.34
C ASP A 68 7.59 -20.80 10.20
N GLY A 69 7.52 -21.58 11.29
CA GLY A 69 6.39 -21.55 12.22
C GLY A 69 6.30 -20.26 13.05
N GLU A 70 7.33 -19.41 13.06
CA GLU A 70 7.38 -18.18 13.85
C GLU A 70 7.07 -16.93 13.02
N GLY A 71 7.37 -16.94 11.73
CA GLY A 71 7.14 -15.82 10.84
C GLY A 71 7.54 -16.03 9.38
N ILE A 72 7.66 -14.90 8.69
CA ILE A 72 8.25 -14.82 7.35
C ILE A 72 9.46 -13.90 7.38
N GLU A 73 10.56 -14.40 6.83
CA GLU A 73 11.77 -13.65 6.55
C GLU A 73 11.82 -13.32 5.07
N VAL A 74 12.00 -12.03 4.77
CA VAL A 74 12.16 -11.52 3.41
C VAL A 74 13.61 -11.09 3.27
N GLU A 75 14.34 -11.79 2.40
CA GLU A 75 15.71 -11.45 2.05
C GLU A 75 15.73 -10.73 0.70
N GLN A 76 16.36 -9.56 0.68
CA GLN A 76 16.63 -8.79 -0.53
C GLN A 76 18.07 -8.30 -0.50
N GLU A 77 18.93 -8.84 -1.37
CA GLU A 77 20.36 -8.51 -1.47
C GLU A 77 21.09 -8.54 -0.11
N ALA A 78 21.27 -7.39 0.54
CA ALA A 78 21.97 -7.23 1.82
C ALA A 78 21.03 -7.05 3.04
N PHE A 79 19.71 -7.07 2.82
CA PHE A 79 18.72 -6.85 3.87
C PHE A 79 17.93 -8.12 4.16
N VAL A 80 17.79 -8.42 5.45
CA VAL A 80 16.89 -9.46 5.97
C VAL A 80 15.86 -8.80 6.86
N LEU A 81 14.58 -8.93 6.50
CA LEU A 81 13.46 -8.40 7.27
C LEU A 81 12.64 -9.56 7.81
N ARG A 82 12.50 -9.65 9.15
CA ARG A 82 11.70 -10.68 9.82
C ARG A 82 10.35 -10.12 10.25
N PHE A 83 9.28 -10.80 9.86
CA PHE A 83 7.90 -10.47 10.20
C PHE A 83 7.26 -11.63 10.98
N PRO A 84 7.09 -11.50 12.30
CA PRO A 84 6.50 -12.54 13.13
C PRO A 84 5.01 -12.71 12.83
N TRP A 85 4.52 -13.94 12.82
CA TRP A 85 3.08 -14.19 12.61
C TRP A 85 2.20 -13.59 13.70
N ALA A 86 2.70 -13.51 14.93
CA ALA A 86 1.99 -12.87 16.05
C ALA A 86 1.65 -11.39 15.82
N LYS A 87 2.27 -10.74 14.83
CA LYS A 87 1.99 -9.34 14.45
C LYS A 87 1.20 -9.23 13.16
N LEU A 88 0.77 -10.35 12.58
CA LEU A 88 -0.04 -10.36 11.37
C LEU A 88 -1.44 -9.84 11.71
N VAL A 89 -1.85 -8.79 11.02
CA VAL A 89 -3.15 -8.14 11.22
C VAL A 89 -4.14 -8.60 10.16
N GLU A 90 -3.69 -8.65 8.91
CA GLU A 90 -4.58 -8.92 7.78
C GLU A 90 -3.84 -9.68 6.68
N THR A 91 -4.59 -10.56 6.00
CA THR A 91 -4.14 -11.24 4.79
C THR A 91 -5.13 -10.95 3.67
N LEU A 92 -4.64 -10.37 2.58
CA LEU A 92 -5.40 -10.02 1.40
C LEU A 92 -4.93 -10.89 0.22
N GLN A 93 -5.87 -11.61 -0.36
CA GLN A 93 -5.60 -12.39 -1.57
C GLN A 93 -6.00 -11.57 -2.80
N GLU A 94 -5.01 -11.21 -3.60
CA GLU A 94 -5.18 -10.47 -4.85
C GLU A 94 -4.99 -11.42 -6.05
N GLU A 95 -5.46 -11.02 -7.23
CA GLU A 95 -5.39 -11.84 -8.45
C GLU A 95 -3.95 -12.28 -8.79
N ARG A 96 -2.95 -11.47 -8.43
CA ARG A 96 -1.53 -11.68 -8.78
C ARG A 96 -0.59 -11.76 -7.57
N SER A 97 -1.09 -11.63 -6.35
CA SER A 97 -0.27 -11.67 -5.14
C SER A 97 -1.05 -12.05 -3.90
N ILE A 98 -0.31 -12.40 -2.86
CA ILE A 98 -0.80 -12.45 -1.49
C ILE A 98 -0.13 -11.31 -0.74
N ASP A 99 -0.95 -10.45 -0.16
CA ASP A 99 -0.55 -9.24 0.52
C ASP A 99 -0.79 -9.44 2.03
N LEU A 100 0.27 -9.31 2.83
CA LEU A 100 0.25 -9.49 4.28
C LEU A 100 0.50 -8.15 4.96
N ALA A 101 -0.43 -7.74 5.83
CA ALA A 101 -0.30 -6.54 6.63
C ALA A 101 0.03 -6.92 8.08
N PHE A 102 1.08 -6.30 8.60
CA PHE A 102 1.56 -6.46 9.97
C PHE A 102 1.39 -5.17 10.77
N GLU A 103 1.39 -5.29 12.09
CA GLU A 103 1.35 -4.13 12.99
C GLU A 103 2.47 -3.13 12.69
N LYS A 104 2.24 -1.86 13.04
CA LYS A 104 3.19 -0.75 12.88
C LYS A 104 3.63 -0.50 11.42
N GLY A 105 2.78 -0.86 10.46
CA GLY A 105 2.97 -0.53 9.04
C GLY A 105 3.91 -1.50 8.31
N GLY A 106 4.17 -2.68 8.85
CA GLY A 106 4.85 -3.74 8.11
C GLY A 106 3.95 -4.27 7.01
N PHE A 107 4.46 -4.39 5.78
CA PHE A 107 3.70 -4.94 4.66
C PHE A 107 4.59 -5.83 3.82
N VAL A 108 4.13 -7.06 3.57
CA VAL A 108 4.84 -8.03 2.75
C VAL A 108 3.94 -8.43 1.60
N ARG A 109 4.43 -8.28 0.38
CA ARG A 109 3.70 -8.68 -0.83
C ARG A 109 4.44 -9.81 -1.51
N ILE A 110 3.79 -10.97 -1.58
CA ILE A 110 4.32 -12.17 -2.22
C ILE A 110 3.62 -12.33 -3.56
N ALA A 111 4.35 -12.17 -4.66
CA ALA A 111 3.79 -12.34 -6.00
C ALA A 111 3.46 -13.83 -6.26
N ASN A 112 2.39 -14.12 -7.01
CA ASN A 112 2.00 -15.50 -7.30
C ASN A 112 3.11 -16.30 -8.02
N ARG A 113 3.96 -15.62 -8.79
CA ARG A 113 5.14 -16.21 -9.44
C ARG A 113 6.23 -16.72 -8.48
N ALA A 114 6.18 -16.32 -7.20
CA ALA A 114 7.11 -16.80 -6.18
C ALA A 114 6.78 -18.24 -5.74
N PHE A 115 5.55 -18.71 -6.00
CA PHE A 115 5.15 -20.09 -5.74
C PHE A 115 5.46 -20.95 -6.96
N VAL A 116 6.09 -22.10 -6.72
CA VAL A 116 6.42 -23.11 -7.73
C VAL A 116 5.16 -23.81 -8.23
N SER A 117 4.15 -23.96 -7.36
CA SER A 117 2.88 -24.60 -7.68
C SER A 117 1.72 -23.99 -6.90
N ASP A 118 0.49 -24.20 -7.38
CA ASP A 118 -0.72 -23.78 -6.64
C ASP A 118 -0.86 -24.57 -5.33
N ALA A 119 -0.38 -25.82 -5.26
CA ALA A 119 -0.34 -26.59 -4.02
C ALA A 119 0.53 -25.91 -2.95
N GLN A 120 1.73 -25.44 -3.33
CA GLN A 120 2.61 -24.69 -2.42
C GLN A 120 1.95 -23.39 -1.94
N ARG A 121 1.20 -22.73 -2.82
CA ARG A 121 0.42 -21.52 -2.48
C ARG A 121 -0.70 -21.84 -1.48
N GLN A 122 -1.41 -22.95 -1.65
CA GLN A 122 -2.46 -23.38 -0.72
C GLN A 122 -1.87 -23.78 0.65
N GLU A 123 -0.73 -24.48 0.67
CA GLU A 123 -0.01 -24.81 1.91
C GLU A 123 0.40 -23.54 2.67
N PHE A 124 0.90 -22.54 1.95
CA PHE A 124 1.23 -21.24 2.53
C PHE A 124 -0.01 -20.55 3.11
N LEU A 125 -1.11 -20.50 2.37
CA LEU A 125 -2.36 -19.90 2.85
C LEU A 125 -2.91 -20.62 4.08
N ALA A 126 -2.78 -21.95 4.13
CA ALA A 126 -3.17 -22.73 5.31
C ALA A 126 -2.33 -22.33 6.53
N LEU A 127 -1.01 -22.19 6.38
CA LEU A 127 -0.11 -21.77 7.46
C LEU A 127 -0.43 -20.36 7.97
N VAL A 128 -0.66 -19.41 7.06
CA VAL A 128 -1.03 -18.03 7.42
C VAL A 128 -2.40 -17.98 8.11
N THR A 129 -3.36 -18.78 7.63
CA THR A 129 -4.70 -18.85 8.22
C THR A 129 -4.66 -19.47 9.63
N ASP A 130 -3.84 -20.49 9.85
CA ASP A 130 -3.69 -21.11 11.17
C ASP A 130 -2.98 -20.16 12.15
N SER A 131 -1.95 -19.46 11.67
CA SER A 131 -1.17 -18.53 12.48
C SER A 131 -1.97 -17.28 12.88
N SER A 132 -2.90 -16.82 12.04
CA SER A 132 -3.81 -15.70 12.36
C SER A 132 -4.92 -16.07 13.36
N LYS A 133 -5.22 -17.36 13.55
CA LYS A 133 -6.17 -17.84 14.57
C LYS A 133 -5.57 -17.96 15.97
N THR A 134 -4.24 -17.86 16.09
CA THR A 134 -3.51 -18.06 17.34
C THR A 134 -3.32 -16.75 18.13
N VAL A 135 -4.04 -15.69 17.75
CA VAL A 135 -4.07 -14.38 18.45
C VAL A 135 -5.37 -14.24 19.25
#